data_AF-A0A7Y4WK94-F1
#
_entry.id   AF-A0A7Y4WK94-F1
#
_cell.length_a   1.000
_cell.length_b   1.000
_cell.length_c   1.000
_cell.angle_alpha   90.00
_cell.angle_beta   90.00
_cell.angle_gamma   90.00
#
_symmetry.space_group_name_H-M   'P 1'
#
loop_
_entity.id
_entity.type
_entity.pdbx_description
1 polymer ?
#
loop_
_entity_poly.entity_id
_entity_poly.type
_entity_poly.pdbx_seq_one_letter_code
_entity_poly.pdbx_strand_id
1 'polypeptide(L)'
;MLRQFETLFAALFALLVFALRPAAQCNLSDNLDGGPCCGLTQAQLPVFSNFAHDALDICWRDCGIDQQLLVRGKWFNSNLGSTGPQPCGERRMRLDIVTPSNVLLWRGQMRLVYSRTWMVVDTSGLFHQVWRFLVNGDLRNFPAAGAPPCPVPPCASAFANRTRFTGYIDFAEDCSIPGGLVERSWMLTHACDALDHHVGFPRSGVFHPDRSYSFVAPAAGFIAGPLQPSEGTPFSPFEAVRHRTQTPAPVTLACTYEEPVVHSLTPQQQVCFCGLPGSNQFMIGDLNVQGPCGTAVRNPPLGPLLPGFVSMGLGSWTNPSQYPGLQTLRWNIGGYDFTDICLGLQQHEPFYGVTTIGGFPASQLVGGGIGGPLPPTFIDQVSSQQFNGTPVMNVPFVGLHILNLNH
;
A
#
# COMPACT_ATOMS: atom_id res chain seq x y z
N MET A 1 -61.33 -16.85 -4.59
CA MET A 1 -60.16 -17.48 -5.26
C MET A 1 -59.20 -16.45 -5.88
N LEU A 2 -59.64 -15.41 -6.60
CA LEU A 2 -58.70 -14.44 -7.21
C LEU A 2 -57.75 -13.73 -6.21
N ARG A 3 -58.23 -13.29 -5.04
CA ARG A 3 -57.40 -12.61 -4.03
C ARG A 3 -56.30 -13.48 -3.38
N GLN A 4 -56.40 -14.80 -3.46
CA GLN A 4 -55.35 -15.71 -2.93
C GLN A 4 -54.21 -15.92 -3.93
N PHE A 5 -54.44 -15.68 -5.23
CA PHE A 5 -53.41 -15.76 -6.25
C PHE A 5 -52.51 -14.52 -6.28
N GLU A 6 -53.05 -13.33 -5.99
CA GLU A 6 -52.28 -12.07 -5.96
C GLU A 6 -51.26 -12.03 -4.80
N THR A 7 -51.64 -12.52 -3.61
CA THR A 7 -50.73 -12.59 -2.45
C THR A 7 -49.64 -13.64 -2.62
N LEU A 8 -49.93 -14.77 -3.28
CA LEU A 8 -48.93 -15.78 -3.61
C LEU A 8 -47.91 -15.27 -4.63
N PHE A 9 -48.35 -14.52 -5.65
CA PHE A 9 -47.45 -13.92 -6.64
C PHE A 9 -46.54 -12.85 -6.03
N ALA A 10 -47.05 -12.00 -5.14
CA ALA A 10 -46.26 -10.99 -4.43
C ALA A 10 -45.21 -11.63 -3.49
N ALA A 11 -45.56 -12.72 -2.79
CA ALA A 11 -44.63 -13.46 -1.95
C ALA A 11 -43.55 -14.19 -2.76
N LEU A 12 -43.91 -14.77 -3.92
CA LEU A 12 -42.96 -15.42 -4.83
C LEU A 12 -41.98 -14.41 -5.45
N PHE A 13 -42.45 -13.23 -5.83
CA PHE A 13 -41.61 -12.14 -6.34
C PHE A 13 -40.67 -11.58 -5.25
N ALA A 14 -41.15 -11.45 -4.01
CA ALA A 14 -40.30 -11.07 -2.87
C ALA A 14 -39.22 -12.13 -2.60
N LEU A 15 -39.53 -13.42 -2.67
CA LEU A 15 -38.55 -14.51 -2.53
C LEU A 15 -37.52 -14.54 -3.67
N LEU A 16 -37.91 -14.23 -4.90
CA LEU A 16 -37.01 -14.11 -6.05
C LEU A 16 -36.07 -12.89 -5.96
N VAL A 17 -36.51 -11.77 -5.39
CA VAL A 17 -35.67 -10.58 -5.17
C VAL A 17 -34.66 -10.79 -4.04
N PHE A 18 -34.97 -11.60 -3.02
CA PHE A 18 -34.01 -11.95 -1.96
C PHE A 18 -33.02 -13.07 -2.34
N ALA A 19 -33.30 -13.86 -3.40
CA ALA A 19 -32.46 -14.99 -3.82
C ALA A 19 -31.34 -14.61 -4.81
N LEU A 20 -31.33 -13.40 -5.36
CA LEU A 20 -30.26 -12.91 -6.23
C LEU A 20 -29.25 -12.09 -5.42
N ARG A 21 -28.60 -12.72 -4.43
CA ARG A 21 -27.29 -12.22 -4.00
C ARG A 21 -26.29 -12.65 -5.06
N PRO A 22 -25.49 -11.75 -5.64
CA PRO A 22 -24.43 -12.15 -6.56
C PRO A 22 -23.56 -13.20 -5.87
N ALA A 23 -23.22 -14.27 -6.59
CA ALA A 23 -22.26 -15.28 -6.12
C ALA A 23 -20.96 -14.57 -5.68
N ALA A 24 -20.26 -15.16 -4.69
CA ALA A 24 -19.04 -14.61 -4.11
C ALA A 24 -18.09 -14.05 -5.20
N GLN A 25 -17.63 -12.81 -5.03
CA GLN A 25 -16.82 -12.08 -6.02
C GLN A 25 -15.34 -12.49 -6.02
N CYS A 26 -15.00 -13.64 -5.44
CA CYS A 26 -13.63 -14.12 -5.41
C CYS A 26 -13.21 -14.77 -6.72
N ASN A 27 -11.89 -14.89 -6.86
CA ASN A 27 -11.20 -15.20 -8.10
C ASN A 27 -11.45 -14.17 -9.20
N LEU A 28 -11.72 -12.93 -8.79
CA LEU A 28 -11.81 -11.82 -9.71
C LEU A 28 -10.41 -11.48 -10.20
N SER A 29 -10.08 -11.91 -11.42
CA SER A 29 -8.87 -11.43 -12.08
C SER A 29 -8.91 -9.91 -12.14
N ASP A 30 -7.77 -9.28 -11.87
CA ASP A 30 -7.63 -7.83 -12.00
C ASP A 30 -7.41 -7.39 -13.46
N ASN A 31 -7.34 -8.34 -14.41
CA ASN A 31 -7.17 -8.12 -15.84
C ASN A 31 -5.86 -7.39 -16.21
N LEU A 32 -4.83 -7.50 -15.37
CA LEU A 32 -3.51 -6.93 -15.61
C LEU A 32 -2.46 -7.98 -16.04
N ASP A 33 -2.74 -9.26 -15.84
CA ASP A 33 -1.83 -10.35 -16.20
C ASP A 33 -1.96 -10.82 -17.66
N GLY A 34 -0.87 -11.40 -18.18
CA GLY A 34 -0.88 -12.28 -19.37
C GLY A 34 -1.04 -11.60 -20.74
N GLY A 35 -1.10 -10.28 -20.80
CA GLY A 35 -1.11 -9.54 -22.08
C GLY A 35 0.28 -9.11 -22.56
N PRO A 36 0.36 -8.48 -23.74
CA PRO A 36 1.62 -8.03 -24.31
C PRO A 36 2.22 -6.86 -23.50
N CYS A 37 3.55 -6.81 -23.42
CA CYS A 37 4.29 -5.69 -22.84
C CYS A 37 3.76 -4.35 -23.39
N CYS A 38 3.53 -3.37 -22.53
CA CYS A 38 3.02 -2.04 -22.90
C CYS A 38 1.63 -2.01 -23.55
N GLY A 39 0.96 -3.17 -23.71
CA GLY A 39 -0.42 -3.23 -24.15
C GLY A 39 -1.32 -2.55 -23.13
N LEU A 40 -2.19 -1.66 -23.59
CA LEU A 40 -3.12 -0.96 -22.71
C LEU A 40 -4.20 -1.93 -22.20
N THR A 41 -4.49 -1.83 -20.91
CA THR A 41 -5.55 -2.58 -20.25
C THR A 41 -6.22 -1.71 -19.17
N GLN A 42 -7.22 -2.27 -18.52
CA GLN A 42 -7.91 -1.67 -17.38
C GLN A 42 -7.97 -2.67 -16.22
N ALA A 43 -7.66 -2.17 -15.04
CA ALA A 43 -7.75 -2.94 -13.81
C ALA A 43 -9.23 -3.19 -13.47
N GLN A 44 -9.59 -4.46 -13.31
CA GLN A 44 -10.89 -4.88 -12.81
C GLN A 44 -10.83 -5.00 -11.28
N LEU A 45 -11.44 -4.05 -10.58
CA LEU A 45 -11.39 -3.96 -9.12
C LEU A 45 -12.80 -3.98 -8.53
N PRO A 46 -13.00 -4.61 -7.37
CA PRO A 46 -14.28 -4.55 -6.67
C PRO A 46 -14.55 -3.13 -6.13
N VAL A 47 -15.76 -2.94 -5.62
CA VAL A 47 -16.13 -1.68 -4.95
C VAL A 47 -15.70 -1.76 -3.49
N PHE A 48 -14.76 -0.91 -3.09
CA PHE A 48 -14.33 -0.82 -1.70
C PHE A 48 -15.22 0.16 -0.92
N SER A 49 -15.83 -0.33 0.16
CA SER A 49 -16.72 0.45 1.01
C SER A 49 -15.97 1.25 2.09
N ASN A 50 -16.67 2.17 2.74
CA ASN A 50 -16.16 2.85 3.93
C ASN A 50 -15.93 1.82 5.04
N PHE A 51 -14.90 2.04 5.85
CA PHE A 51 -14.65 1.18 7.00
C PHE A 51 -13.97 1.96 8.14
N ALA A 52 -13.96 1.36 9.32
CA ALA A 52 -13.22 1.88 10.46
C ALA A 52 -12.46 0.73 11.11
N HIS A 53 -11.23 1.01 11.54
CA HIS A 53 -10.38 0.01 12.18
C HIS A 53 -9.63 0.62 13.36
N ASP A 54 -9.56 -0.11 14.46
CA ASP A 54 -8.64 0.23 15.55
C ASP A 54 -7.20 0.05 15.08
N ALA A 55 -6.38 1.04 15.38
CA ALA A 55 -5.01 1.19 14.89
C ALA A 55 -4.10 1.68 16.01
N LEU A 56 -2.80 1.54 15.84
CA LEU A 56 -1.78 2.13 16.71
C LEU A 56 -1.22 3.38 16.02
N ASP A 57 -1.18 4.49 16.76
CA ASP A 57 -0.35 5.66 16.46
C ASP A 57 0.99 5.46 17.18
N ILE A 58 2.07 5.30 16.43
CA ILE A 58 3.40 4.90 16.93
C ILE A 58 4.38 6.01 16.60
N CYS A 59 5.02 6.52 17.65
CA CYS A 59 6.11 7.46 17.54
C CYS A 59 7.44 6.77 17.75
N TRP A 60 8.32 6.98 16.78
CA TRP A 60 9.67 6.49 16.81
C TRP A 60 10.62 7.63 17.17
N ARG A 61 11.58 7.35 18.04
CA ARG A 61 12.68 8.26 18.35
C ARG A 61 13.98 7.49 18.44
N ASP A 62 15.03 7.98 17.80
CA ASP A 62 16.35 7.32 17.78
C ASP A 62 16.25 5.85 17.36
N CYS A 63 15.39 5.60 16.36
CA CYS A 63 15.07 4.27 15.83
C CYS A 63 14.54 3.25 16.87
N GLY A 64 14.02 3.73 18.00
CA GLY A 64 13.26 2.97 18.99
C GLY A 64 11.83 3.48 19.11
N ILE A 65 10.99 2.77 19.86
CA ILE A 65 9.64 3.26 20.18
C ILE A 65 9.77 4.31 21.29
N ASP A 66 9.28 5.51 21.02
CA ASP A 66 9.12 6.58 22.02
C ASP A 66 7.77 6.43 22.71
N GLN A 67 6.70 6.39 21.92
CA GLN A 67 5.32 6.33 22.42
C GLN A 67 4.43 5.56 21.46
N GLN A 68 3.33 5.00 21.98
CA GLN A 68 2.27 4.42 21.16
C GLN A 68 0.90 4.65 21.80
N LEU A 69 -0.14 4.79 20.97
CA LEU A 69 -1.53 4.95 21.40
C LEU A 69 -2.48 4.15 20.53
N LEU A 70 -3.53 3.59 21.15
CA LEU A 70 -4.70 3.13 20.41
C LEU A 70 -5.50 4.31 19.83
N VAL A 71 -5.65 4.32 18.52
CA VAL A 71 -6.49 5.24 17.75
C VAL A 71 -7.46 4.46 16.87
N ARG A 72 -8.36 5.15 16.17
CA ARG A 72 -9.23 4.53 15.17
C ARG A 72 -9.13 5.28 13.85
N GLY A 73 -8.72 4.58 12.80
CA GLY A 73 -8.73 5.09 11.43
C GLY A 73 -10.08 4.85 10.77
N LYS A 74 -10.75 5.92 10.34
CA LYS A 74 -12.01 5.89 9.60
C LYS A 74 -11.74 6.27 8.15
N TRP A 75 -11.94 5.32 7.25
CA TRP A 75 -11.72 5.47 5.82
C TRP A 75 -13.06 5.66 5.11
N PHE A 76 -13.14 6.75 4.34
CA PHE A 76 -14.32 7.09 3.56
C PHE A 76 -13.95 7.09 2.08
N ASN A 77 -14.56 6.21 1.30
CA ASN A 77 -14.46 6.23 -0.14
C ASN A 77 -14.99 7.57 -0.66
N SER A 78 -14.08 8.39 -1.15
CA SER A 78 -14.43 9.59 -1.90
C SER A 78 -14.49 9.17 -3.35
N ASN A 79 -15.67 8.76 -3.81
CA ASN A 79 -15.89 8.42 -5.21
C ASN A 79 -15.29 9.55 -6.07
N LEU A 80 -14.30 9.23 -6.90
CA LEU A 80 -14.04 10.00 -8.11
C LEU A 80 -15.35 9.91 -8.89
N GLY A 81 -16.05 11.03 -9.05
CA GLY A 81 -17.45 11.07 -9.49
C GLY A 81 -17.76 10.03 -10.58
N SER A 82 -18.88 9.34 -10.43
CA SER A 82 -19.34 8.22 -11.28
C SER A 82 -19.56 8.56 -12.76
N THR A 83 -19.18 9.76 -13.19
CA THR A 83 -19.42 10.31 -14.53
C THR A 83 -18.13 10.53 -15.33
N GLY A 84 -16.96 10.17 -14.80
CA GLY A 84 -15.67 10.29 -15.51
C GLY A 84 -14.94 8.94 -15.63
N PRO A 85 -14.06 8.77 -16.63
CA PRO A 85 -13.18 7.62 -16.69
C PRO A 85 -12.32 7.58 -15.42
N GLN A 86 -12.45 6.51 -14.63
CA GLN A 86 -11.59 6.38 -13.45
C GLN A 86 -10.16 6.09 -13.92
N PRO A 87 -9.15 6.82 -13.40
CA PRO A 87 -7.77 6.55 -13.74
C PRO A 87 -7.44 5.11 -13.32
N CYS A 88 -6.86 4.33 -14.23
CA CYS A 88 -6.66 2.90 -14.01
C CYS A 88 -5.91 2.63 -12.70
N GLY A 89 -6.47 1.73 -11.88
CA GLY A 89 -5.92 1.33 -10.58
C GLY A 89 -5.91 2.44 -9.50
N GLU A 90 -6.39 3.66 -9.77
CA GLU A 90 -6.40 4.74 -8.77
C GLU A 90 -7.73 4.80 -8.02
N ARG A 91 -7.62 4.98 -6.70
CA ARG A 91 -8.72 5.27 -5.81
C ARG A 91 -8.36 6.48 -4.94
N ARG A 92 -9.39 7.16 -4.43
CA ARG A 92 -9.22 8.21 -3.42
C ARG A 92 -10.09 7.88 -2.23
N MET A 93 -9.50 7.98 -1.05
CA MET A 93 -10.23 7.83 0.20
C MET A 93 -9.84 8.95 1.15
N ARG A 94 -10.81 9.47 1.89
CA ARG A 94 -10.55 10.33 3.03
C ARG A 94 -10.25 9.47 4.24
N LEU A 95 -9.16 9.76 4.94
CA LEU A 95 -8.82 9.16 6.22
C LEU A 95 -9.06 10.18 7.33
N ASP A 96 -9.85 9.80 8.34
CA ASP A 96 -9.92 10.49 9.63
C ASP A 96 -9.30 9.57 10.71
N ILE A 97 -8.27 10.04 11.41
CA ILE A 97 -7.74 9.37 12.62
C ILE A 97 -8.40 10.02 13.84
N VAL A 98 -9.01 9.20 14.68
CA VAL A 98 -9.68 9.67 15.90
C VAL A 98 -9.19 8.93 17.14
N THR A 99 -9.33 9.54 18.31
CA THR A 99 -9.16 8.84 19.59
C THR A 99 -10.27 7.79 19.81
N PRO A 100 -10.12 6.88 20.78
CA PRO A 100 -11.22 5.97 21.18
C PRO A 100 -12.50 6.72 21.59
N SER A 101 -12.38 7.95 22.08
CA SER A 101 -13.49 8.87 22.38
C SER A 101 -14.02 9.66 21.17
N ASN A 102 -13.63 9.30 19.94
CA ASN A 102 -14.03 9.94 18.68
C ASN A 102 -13.58 11.40 18.50
N VAL A 103 -12.55 11.85 19.21
CA VAL A 103 -11.93 13.17 18.93
C VAL A 103 -11.08 13.07 17.68
N LEU A 104 -11.25 13.99 16.72
CA LEU A 104 -10.45 14.06 15.52
C LEU A 104 -9.00 14.50 15.81
N LEU A 105 -8.03 13.68 15.43
CA LEU A 105 -6.60 13.96 15.53
C LEU A 105 -6.00 14.33 14.17
N TRP A 106 -6.33 13.55 13.14
CA TRP A 106 -5.80 13.74 11.79
C TRP A 106 -6.89 13.59 10.74
N ARG A 107 -6.82 14.38 9.66
CA ARG A 107 -7.67 14.19 8.49
C ARG A 107 -6.97 14.52 7.20
N GLY A 108 -7.15 13.69 6.17
CA GLY A 108 -6.58 13.95 4.86
C GLY A 108 -7.24 13.16 3.74
N GLN A 109 -6.97 13.59 2.50
CA GLN A 109 -7.29 12.82 1.31
C GLN A 109 -6.08 11.96 0.96
N MET A 110 -6.32 10.65 0.88
CA MET A 110 -5.33 9.65 0.54
C MET A 110 -5.57 9.19 -0.89
N ARG A 111 -4.51 9.13 -1.68
CA ARG A 111 -4.49 8.49 -2.99
C ARG A 111 -4.01 7.05 -2.81
N LEU A 112 -4.76 6.14 -3.39
CA LEU A 112 -4.52 4.70 -3.39
C LEU A 112 -4.17 4.30 -4.82
N VAL A 113 -3.03 3.66 -5.01
CA VAL A 113 -2.58 3.10 -6.29
C VAL A 113 -2.59 1.59 -6.15
N TYR A 114 -3.41 0.93 -6.96
CA TYR A 114 -3.56 -0.52 -6.92
C TYR A 114 -2.22 -1.21 -7.24
N SER A 115 -1.81 -2.09 -6.33
CA SER A 115 -0.53 -2.80 -6.40
C SER A 115 -0.70 -4.17 -7.01
N ARG A 116 -1.51 -5.06 -6.42
CA ARG A 116 -1.75 -6.44 -6.88
C ARG A 116 -2.89 -7.13 -6.14
N THR A 117 -3.28 -8.30 -6.64
CA THR A 117 -4.22 -9.22 -5.97
C THR A 117 -3.62 -10.62 -5.86
N TRP A 118 -4.00 -11.34 -4.80
CA TRP A 118 -3.64 -12.75 -4.60
C TRP A 118 -4.68 -13.44 -3.72
N MET A 119 -4.56 -14.75 -3.60
CA MET A 119 -5.40 -15.57 -2.74
C MET A 119 -4.65 -15.91 -1.46
N VAL A 120 -5.34 -15.93 -0.31
CA VAL A 120 -4.80 -16.45 0.94
C VAL A 120 -5.73 -17.49 1.54
N VAL A 121 -5.17 -18.36 2.39
CA VAL A 121 -5.94 -19.36 3.16
C VAL A 121 -5.74 -19.10 4.65
N ASP A 122 -6.81 -18.83 5.38
CA ASP A 122 -6.71 -18.62 6.83
C ASP A 122 -6.53 -19.94 7.61
N THR A 123 -6.33 -19.84 8.93
CA THR A 123 -6.13 -21.02 9.78
C THR A 123 -7.32 -21.96 9.88
N SER A 124 -8.52 -21.51 9.48
CA SER A 124 -9.73 -22.33 9.43
C SER A 124 -9.92 -23.01 8.05
N GLY A 125 -9.05 -22.70 7.09
CA GLY A 125 -9.12 -23.22 5.72
C GLY A 125 -10.03 -22.41 4.79
N LEU A 126 -10.50 -21.24 5.22
CA LEU A 126 -11.29 -20.37 4.34
C LEU A 126 -10.37 -19.58 3.42
N PHE A 127 -10.80 -19.45 2.17
CA PHE A 127 -10.11 -18.67 1.15
C PHE A 127 -10.52 -17.21 1.24
N HIS A 128 -9.54 -16.32 1.14
CA HIS A 128 -9.76 -14.89 0.98
C HIS A 128 -9.05 -14.41 -0.28
N GLN A 129 -9.66 -13.50 -1.02
CA GLN A 129 -8.97 -12.75 -2.06
C GLN A 129 -8.51 -11.41 -1.48
N VAL A 130 -7.24 -11.08 -1.69
CA VAL A 130 -6.63 -9.85 -1.20
C VAL A 130 -6.39 -8.88 -2.35
N TRP A 131 -6.70 -7.60 -2.16
CA TRP A 131 -6.28 -6.50 -3.05
C TRP A 131 -5.45 -5.49 -2.24
N ARG A 132 -4.21 -5.29 -2.67
CA ARG A 132 -3.29 -4.32 -2.07
C ARG A 132 -3.30 -3.01 -2.85
N PHE A 133 -3.33 -1.90 -2.11
CA PHE A 133 -3.10 -0.57 -2.63
C PHE A 133 -1.94 0.07 -1.89
N LEU A 134 -1.08 0.75 -2.64
CA LEU A 134 -0.06 1.64 -2.09
C LEU A 134 -0.67 3.02 -1.88
N VAL A 135 -0.45 3.57 -0.69
CA VAL A 135 -1.14 4.76 -0.21
C VAL A 135 -0.16 5.92 -0.11
N ASN A 136 -0.56 7.10 -0.56
CA ASN A 136 0.12 8.35 -0.23
C ASN A 136 -0.88 9.51 -0.06
N GLY A 137 -0.60 10.44 0.84
CA GLY A 137 -1.44 11.60 1.04
C GLY A 137 -0.97 12.51 2.17
N ASP A 138 -1.55 13.71 2.24
CA ASP A 138 -1.33 14.65 3.32
C ASP A 138 -2.40 14.47 4.39
N LEU A 139 -1.98 14.21 5.63
CA LEU A 139 -2.83 14.28 6.80
C LEU A 139 -2.64 15.64 7.49
N ARG A 140 -3.74 16.36 7.71
CA ARG A 140 -3.76 17.58 8.51
C ARG A 140 -3.99 17.26 9.97
N ASN A 141 -3.18 17.83 10.86
CA ASN A 141 -3.36 17.70 12.31
C ASN A 141 -4.49 18.61 12.82
N PHE A 142 -5.29 18.10 13.76
CA PHE A 142 -6.37 18.81 14.46
C PHE A 142 -6.10 18.77 15.98
N PRO A 143 -5.61 19.87 16.57
CA PRO A 143 -5.17 19.91 17.98
C PRO A 143 -6.31 19.97 19.00
N ALA A 144 -7.55 19.64 18.62
CA ALA A 144 -8.75 20.08 19.33
C ALA A 144 -9.11 19.30 20.61
N ALA A 145 -8.36 18.29 21.06
CA ALA A 145 -8.52 17.79 22.43
C ALA A 145 -7.26 17.09 22.98
N GLY A 146 -6.66 17.68 24.02
CA GLY A 146 -5.55 17.09 24.77
C GLY A 146 -4.22 17.13 24.03
N ALA A 147 -3.12 16.92 24.77
CA ALA A 147 -1.81 16.72 24.16
C ALA A 147 -1.86 15.45 23.30
N PRO A 148 -1.60 15.52 21.98
CA PRO A 148 -1.47 14.31 21.19
C PRO A 148 -0.28 13.52 21.76
N PRO A 149 -0.42 12.20 22.01
CA PRO A 149 0.65 11.42 22.63
C PRO A 149 1.88 11.41 21.72
N CYS A 150 1.66 11.16 20.43
CA CYS A 150 2.65 11.49 19.43
C CYS A 150 2.78 13.01 19.28
N PRO A 151 3.98 13.61 19.44
CA PRO A 151 4.17 15.01 19.10
C PRO A 151 3.81 15.20 17.63
N VAL A 152 3.17 16.32 17.32
CA VAL A 152 2.92 16.68 15.92
C VAL A 152 4.29 16.82 15.23
N PRO A 153 4.52 16.17 14.07
CA PRO A 153 5.77 16.32 13.32
C PRO A 153 6.04 17.81 13.12
N PRO A 154 7.22 18.32 13.54
CA PRO A 154 7.53 19.75 13.43
C PRO A 154 7.36 20.32 12.01
N CYS A 155 7.54 19.47 10.98
CA CYS A 155 7.33 19.81 9.57
C CYS A 155 5.88 20.25 9.27
N ALA A 156 4.89 19.76 10.03
CA ALA A 156 3.49 20.02 9.78
C ALA A 156 3.18 21.52 9.74
N SER A 157 3.73 22.26 10.70
CA SER A 157 3.51 23.72 10.85
C SER A 157 3.95 24.51 9.61
N ALA A 158 5.06 24.11 8.98
CA ALA A 158 5.59 24.72 7.77
C ALA A 158 4.70 24.47 6.54
N PHE A 159 3.81 23.48 6.57
CA PHE A 159 3.00 23.06 5.42
C PHE A 159 1.49 23.12 5.66
N ALA A 160 1.04 24.17 6.35
CA ALA A 160 -0.37 24.41 6.68
C ALA A 160 -0.99 23.31 7.58
N ASN A 161 -0.19 22.85 8.55
CA ASN A 161 -0.47 21.76 9.48
C ASN A 161 -0.65 20.40 8.79
N ARG A 162 0.06 20.15 7.68
CA ARG A 162 -0.01 18.90 6.92
C ARG A 162 1.32 18.16 6.95
N THR A 163 1.22 16.84 7.09
CA THR A 163 2.35 15.91 6.98
C THR A 163 2.01 14.86 5.93
N ARG A 164 2.96 14.52 5.07
CA ARG A 164 2.76 13.45 4.09
C ARG A 164 2.99 12.11 4.77
N PHE A 165 2.08 11.17 4.53
CA PHE A 165 2.26 9.77 4.88
C PHE A 165 2.24 8.89 3.63
N THR A 166 3.03 7.82 3.65
CA THR A 166 3.04 6.76 2.63
C THR A 166 2.94 5.38 3.26
N GLY A 167 2.45 4.38 2.53
CA GLY A 167 2.37 3.01 3.02
C GLY A 167 1.42 2.19 2.17
N TYR A 168 0.55 1.39 2.80
CA TYR A 168 -0.34 0.49 2.09
C TYR A 168 -1.68 0.27 2.79
N ILE A 169 -2.61 -0.32 2.07
CA ILE A 169 -3.86 -0.89 2.56
C ILE A 169 -4.17 -2.18 1.80
N ASP A 170 -4.49 -3.24 2.54
CA ASP A 170 -5.03 -4.48 2.01
C ASP A 170 -6.52 -4.58 2.33
N PHE A 171 -7.29 -5.03 1.34
CA PHE A 171 -8.65 -5.50 1.50
C PHE A 171 -8.67 -7.00 1.26
N ALA A 172 -9.04 -7.78 2.26
CA ALA A 172 -9.20 -9.22 2.16
C ALA A 172 -10.69 -9.57 2.22
N GLU A 173 -11.25 -10.14 1.15
CA GLU A 173 -12.65 -10.57 1.11
C GLU A 173 -12.75 -12.09 1.26
N ASP A 174 -13.56 -12.52 2.23
CA ASP A 174 -13.90 -13.93 2.42
C ASP A 174 -14.69 -14.46 1.22
N CYS A 175 -14.13 -15.46 0.55
CA CYS A 175 -14.67 -16.06 -0.66
C CYS A 175 -15.84 -17.02 -0.42
N SER A 176 -16.08 -17.41 0.82
CA SER A 176 -17.13 -18.36 1.18
C SER A 176 -18.47 -17.70 1.46
N ILE A 177 -18.50 -16.38 1.69
CA ILE A 177 -19.71 -15.64 2.07
C ILE A 177 -20.04 -14.62 0.98
N PRO A 178 -21.21 -14.71 0.31
CA PRO A 178 -21.66 -13.70 -0.65
C PRO A 178 -21.80 -12.31 -0.02
N GLY A 179 -21.02 -11.34 -0.49
CA GLY A 179 -20.88 -10.01 0.13
C GLY A 179 -20.03 -10.06 1.41
N GLY A 180 -18.92 -10.80 1.35
CA GLY A 180 -18.24 -11.42 2.49
C GLY A 180 -17.74 -10.48 3.57
N LEU A 181 -17.27 -11.09 4.67
CA LEU A 181 -16.52 -10.37 5.67
C LEU A 181 -15.28 -9.79 4.99
N VAL A 182 -15.18 -8.47 4.96
CA VAL A 182 -13.99 -7.80 4.47
C VAL A 182 -13.08 -7.54 5.66
N GLU A 183 -11.96 -8.24 5.75
CA GLU A 183 -10.87 -7.91 6.66
C GLU A 183 -9.93 -6.90 6.01
N ARG A 184 -9.21 -6.12 6.82
CA ARG A 184 -8.31 -5.08 6.31
C ARG A 184 -7.06 -4.99 7.16
N SER A 185 -5.91 -4.78 6.54
CA SER A 185 -4.70 -4.31 7.20
C SER A 185 -4.23 -3.05 6.49
N TRP A 186 -3.65 -2.10 7.21
CA TRP A 186 -3.08 -0.90 6.60
C TRP A 186 -1.98 -0.32 7.48
N MET A 187 -1.06 0.38 6.83
CA MET A 187 -0.02 1.14 7.50
C MET A 187 0.28 2.41 6.73
N LEU A 188 0.57 3.47 7.48
CA LEU A 188 1.03 4.75 6.98
C LEU A 188 2.24 5.19 7.79
N THR A 189 3.31 5.64 7.14
CA THR A 189 4.51 6.15 7.80
C THR A 189 4.93 7.49 7.21
N HIS A 190 5.40 8.38 8.08
CA HIS A 190 6.17 9.56 7.75
C HIS A 190 7.56 9.40 8.39
N ALA A 191 8.60 9.31 7.57
CA ALA A 191 9.96 9.04 8.01
C ALA A 191 10.69 10.31 8.46
N CYS A 192 11.86 10.14 9.07
CA CYS A 192 12.70 11.26 9.49
C CYS A 192 13.30 12.03 8.31
N ASP A 193 13.95 13.15 8.63
CA ASP A 193 14.49 14.11 7.66
C ASP A 193 15.44 13.49 6.63
N ALA A 194 16.25 12.52 7.04
CA ALA A 194 17.21 11.86 6.17
C ALA A 194 16.55 11.09 5.00
N LEU A 195 15.24 10.80 5.09
CA LEU A 195 14.51 10.05 4.08
C LEU A 195 13.38 10.87 3.44
N ASP A 196 12.57 11.59 4.22
CA ASP A 196 11.44 12.34 3.68
C ASP A 196 11.78 13.81 3.36
N HIS A 197 12.67 14.49 4.09
CA HIS A 197 12.93 15.93 3.93
C HIS A 197 14.18 16.25 3.10
N HIS A 198 14.48 15.41 2.11
CA HIS A 198 15.71 15.49 1.32
C HIS A 198 15.87 16.84 0.59
N VAL A 199 17.09 17.39 0.61
CA VAL A 199 17.43 18.66 -0.05
C VAL A 199 17.14 18.57 -1.55
N GLY A 200 16.63 19.66 -2.13
CA GLY A 200 16.28 19.75 -3.55
C GLY A 200 14.85 19.36 -3.89
N PHE A 201 14.08 18.82 -2.94
CA PHE A 201 12.67 18.46 -3.13
C PHE A 201 11.68 19.44 -2.51
N PRO A 202 10.41 19.40 -2.94
CA PRO A 202 9.31 20.03 -2.24
C PRO A 202 9.30 19.61 -0.76
N ARG A 203 9.18 20.58 0.15
CA ARG A 203 9.24 20.37 1.60
C ARG A 203 10.59 19.85 2.14
N SER A 204 11.69 20.19 1.49
CA SER A 204 13.03 20.01 2.09
C SER A 204 13.20 20.85 3.35
N GLY A 205 14.06 20.38 4.26
CA GLY A 205 14.38 21.09 5.51
C GLY A 205 14.80 20.15 6.62
N VAL A 206 15.15 20.72 7.77
CA VAL A 206 15.42 19.97 9.00
C VAL A 206 14.28 20.26 9.97
N PHE A 207 13.50 19.24 10.28
CA PHE A 207 12.29 19.34 11.09
C PHE A 207 12.30 18.34 12.23
N HIS A 208 12.67 17.09 11.96
CA HIS A 208 12.73 16.03 12.96
C HIS A 208 13.75 14.94 12.53
N PRO A 209 15.05 15.21 12.74
CA PRO A 209 16.10 14.27 12.35
C PRO A 209 16.10 13.01 13.21
N ASP A 210 15.49 13.05 14.40
CA ASP A 210 15.48 11.96 15.37
C ASP A 210 14.16 11.17 15.42
N ARG A 211 13.18 11.46 14.54
CA ARG A 211 11.81 10.91 14.67
C ARG A 211 11.14 10.50 13.36
N SER A 212 10.33 9.45 13.46
CA SER A 212 9.33 9.06 12.46
C SER A 212 8.00 8.70 13.13
N TYR A 213 6.94 8.63 12.33
CA TYR A 213 5.56 8.52 12.80
C TYR A 213 4.84 7.47 11.97
N SER A 214 4.18 6.50 12.60
CA SER A 214 3.48 5.43 11.91
C SER A 214 2.08 5.22 12.47
N PHE A 215 1.13 4.97 11.58
CA PHE A 215 -0.18 4.41 11.93
C PHE A 215 -0.24 2.97 11.42
N VAL A 216 -0.66 2.02 12.25
CA VAL A 216 -0.74 0.59 11.87
C VAL A 216 -2.06 -0.03 12.33
N ALA A 217 -2.77 -0.72 11.45
CA ALA A 217 -3.99 -1.44 11.77
C ALA A 217 -4.01 -2.84 11.11
N PRO A 218 -4.64 -3.86 11.73
CA PRO A 218 -5.29 -3.84 13.05
C PRO A 218 -4.31 -3.55 14.19
N ALA A 219 -4.78 -2.83 15.22
CA ALA A 219 -4.05 -2.73 16.49
C ALA A 219 -4.02 -4.06 17.23
N ALA A 220 -5.09 -4.86 17.11
CA ALA A 220 -5.19 -6.16 17.74
C ALA A 220 -4.09 -7.10 17.22
N GLY A 221 -3.30 -7.65 18.14
CA GLY A 221 -2.22 -8.59 17.83
C GLY A 221 -0.95 -7.95 17.25
N PHE A 222 -0.91 -6.63 16.96
CA PHE A 222 0.30 -5.97 16.50
C PHE A 222 1.23 -5.63 17.66
N ILE A 223 2.48 -6.06 17.55
CA ILE A 223 3.56 -5.73 18.49
C ILE A 223 4.54 -4.83 17.73
N ALA A 224 4.53 -3.54 18.06
CA ALA A 224 5.48 -2.59 17.51
C ALA A 224 6.90 -2.91 18.01
N GLY A 225 7.89 -2.73 17.14
CA GLY A 225 9.29 -2.83 17.53
C GLY A 225 10.24 -2.68 16.35
N PRO A 226 11.51 -2.27 16.60
CA PRO A 226 12.53 -2.39 15.57
C PRO A 226 12.70 -3.86 15.21
N LEU A 227 12.72 -4.16 13.92
CA LEU A 227 12.88 -5.52 13.42
C LEU A 227 14.19 -5.66 12.70
N GLN A 228 14.90 -6.76 12.98
CA GLN A 228 16.05 -7.14 12.19
C GLN A 228 15.61 -7.32 10.73
N PRO A 229 16.30 -6.70 9.77
CA PRO A 229 16.06 -6.90 8.36
C PRO A 229 16.16 -8.37 7.97
N SER A 230 15.24 -8.80 7.13
CA SER A 230 15.21 -10.16 6.59
C SER A 230 14.85 -10.19 5.11
N GLU A 231 14.73 -9.02 4.47
CA GLU A 231 14.51 -8.91 3.04
C GLU A 231 15.82 -9.14 2.30
N GLY A 232 16.05 -10.36 1.83
CA GLY A 232 17.22 -10.72 1.06
C GLY A 232 16.91 -11.84 0.10
N THR A 233 17.25 -11.67 -1.18
CA THR A 233 16.87 -12.62 -2.24
C THR A 233 18.00 -12.95 -3.18
N PRO A 234 18.31 -14.24 -3.36
CA PRO A 234 18.90 -14.70 -4.59
C PRO A 234 17.79 -14.97 -5.62
N PHE A 235 17.64 -14.07 -6.59
CA PHE A 235 16.89 -14.30 -7.84
C PHE A 235 15.52 -14.97 -7.69
N SER A 236 14.51 -14.21 -7.28
CA SER A 236 13.13 -14.71 -7.28
C SER A 236 12.47 -14.54 -8.66
N PRO A 237 11.52 -15.43 -9.07
CA PRO A 237 10.82 -15.37 -10.36
C PRO A 237 9.29 -15.06 -10.26
N PHE A 238 8.75 -14.74 -9.09
CA PHE A 238 7.31 -14.56 -8.84
C PHE A 238 6.90 -13.07 -8.79
N GLU A 239 7.32 -12.29 -9.78
CA GLU A 239 7.19 -10.83 -9.72
C GLU A 239 6.62 -10.20 -10.98
N ALA A 240 6.11 -8.97 -10.81
CA ALA A 240 5.69 -8.15 -11.91
C ALA A 240 6.02 -6.68 -11.70
N VAL A 241 6.27 -5.98 -12.81
CA VAL A 241 6.24 -4.52 -12.87
C VAL A 241 4.99 -4.09 -13.62
N ARG A 242 4.32 -3.06 -13.10
CA ARG A 242 3.14 -2.43 -13.73
C ARG A 242 3.46 -1.01 -14.11
N HIS A 243 2.93 -0.58 -15.26
CA HIS A 243 2.99 0.81 -15.70
C HIS A 243 1.59 1.40 -15.78
N ARG A 244 1.51 2.70 -15.47
CA ARG A 244 0.34 3.54 -15.77
C ARG A 244 0.78 4.57 -16.77
N THR A 245 0.09 4.62 -17.90
CA THR A 245 0.39 5.55 -18.98
C THR A 245 -0.74 6.55 -19.17
N GLN A 246 -0.38 7.79 -19.51
CA GLN A 246 -1.34 8.80 -19.91
C GLN A 246 -1.71 8.57 -21.37
N THR A 247 -3.00 8.36 -21.62
CA THR A 247 -3.51 8.26 -22.99
C THR A 247 -3.71 9.65 -23.60
N PRO A 248 -3.60 9.81 -24.94
CA PRO A 248 -3.99 11.04 -25.63
C PRO A 248 -5.47 11.41 -25.39
N ALA A 249 -5.82 12.66 -25.67
CA ALA A 249 -7.11 13.27 -25.30
C ALA A 249 -8.36 12.44 -25.68
N PRO A 250 -9.38 12.33 -24.78
CA PRO A 250 -9.40 12.86 -23.43
C PRO A 250 -8.38 12.12 -22.55
N VAL A 251 -7.49 12.88 -21.88
CA VAL A 251 -6.37 12.30 -21.14
C VAL A 251 -6.92 11.47 -19.99
N THR A 252 -6.76 10.15 -20.10
CA THR A 252 -7.09 9.20 -19.03
C THR A 252 -5.85 8.38 -18.70
N LEU A 253 -5.68 8.01 -17.43
CA LEU A 253 -4.64 7.04 -17.07
C LEU A 253 -5.15 5.64 -17.42
N ALA A 254 -4.43 4.95 -18.29
CA ALA A 254 -4.61 3.53 -18.57
C ALA A 254 -3.51 2.73 -17.86
N CYS A 255 -3.79 1.46 -17.53
CA CYS A 255 -2.74 0.55 -17.11
C CYS A 255 -2.10 -0.08 -18.35
N THR A 256 -0.89 -0.57 -18.20
CA THR A 256 -0.34 -1.58 -19.10
C THR A 256 -0.50 -2.96 -18.47
N TYR A 257 -0.44 -4.00 -19.29
CA TYR A 257 -0.24 -5.35 -18.78
C TYR A 257 1.05 -5.45 -17.97
N GLU A 258 1.04 -6.38 -17.02
CA GLU A 258 2.18 -6.74 -16.19
C GLU A 258 3.30 -7.34 -17.01
N GLU A 259 4.51 -6.85 -16.79
CA GLU A 259 5.72 -7.50 -17.23
C GLU A 259 6.22 -8.38 -16.09
N PRO A 260 6.29 -9.72 -16.28
CA PRO A 260 6.95 -10.59 -15.32
C PRO A 260 8.41 -10.19 -15.19
N VAL A 261 8.93 -10.10 -13.97
CA VAL A 261 10.35 -9.74 -13.75
C VAL A 261 11.08 -10.76 -12.91
N VAL A 262 12.40 -10.71 -12.97
CA VAL A 262 13.28 -11.33 -11.97
C VAL A 262 13.95 -10.22 -11.17
N HIS A 263 14.15 -10.45 -9.88
CA HIS A 263 14.86 -9.48 -9.04
C HIS A 263 15.83 -10.13 -8.05
N SER A 264 16.78 -9.32 -7.61
CA SER A 264 17.67 -9.60 -6.50
C SER A 264 17.70 -8.40 -5.55
N LEU A 265 17.54 -8.65 -4.27
CA LEU A 265 17.73 -7.68 -3.20
C LEU A 265 18.87 -8.15 -2.31
N THR A 266 19.98 -7.43 -2.32
CA THR A 266 21.17 -7.75 -1.52
C THR A 266 21.29 -6.76 -0.37
N PRO A 267 21.04 -7.15 0.89
CA PRO A 267 21.27 -6.29 2.04
C PRO A 267 22.75 -5.87 2.12
N GLN A 268 22.99 -4.57 2.29
CA GLN A 268 24.33 -4.00 2.37
C GLN A 268 24.68 -3.60 3.80
N GLN A 269 23.77 -2.89 4.46
CA GLN A 269 24.03 -2.37 5.81
C GLN A 269 22.73 -2.19 6.58
N GLN A 270 22.88 -2.14 7.91
CA GLN A 270 21.82 -1.74 8.81
C GLN A 270 22.22 -0.43 9.48
N VAL A 271 21.29 0.51 9.56
CA VAL A 271 21.56 1.86 10.07
C VAL A 271 20.39 2.39 10.88
N CYS A 272 20.65 3.41 11.69
CA CYS A 272 19.61 4.29 12.19
C CYS A 272 19.64 5.59 11.40
N PHE A 273 18.63 5.84 10.56
CA PHE A 273 18.49 7.12 9.87
C PHE A 273 17.98 8.24 10.79
N CYS A 274 17.26 7.86 11.85
CA CYS A 274 16.48 8.77 12.66
C CYS A 274 17.07 8.96 14.07
N GLY A 275 18.40 9.09 14.20
CA GLY A 275 19.02 9.36 15.49
C GLY A 275 20.42 8.78 15.68
N LEU A 276 20.78 8.52 16.94
CA LEU A 276 22.12 8.07 17.33
C LEU A 276 22.43 6.63 16.86
N PRO A 277 23.72 6.32 16.58
CA PRO A 277 24.15 4.95 16.27
C PRO A 277 23.83 4.00 17.44
N GLY A 278 23.17 2.87 17.17
CA GLY A 278 22.91 1.84 18.20
C GLY A 278 21.64 1.01 17.99
N SER A 279 20.65 1.50 17.25
CA SER A 279 19.47 0.74 16.83
C SER A 279 19.48 0.47 15.33
N ASN A 280 19.42 -0.80 14.96
CA ASN A 280 19.43 -1.24 13.55
C ASN A 280 18.00 -1.39 13.02
N GLN A 281 17.24 -0.29 12.99
CA GLN A 281 15.84 -0.33 12.52
C GLN A 281 15.72 -0.36 10.99
N PHE A 282 16.67 0.27 10.28
CA PHE A 282 16.64 0.39 8.84
C PHE A 282 17.63 -0.57 8.19
N MET A 283 17.21 -1.19 7.11
CA MET A 283 18.07 -1.87 6.15
C MET A 283 18.33 -0.98 4.97
N ILE A 284 19.55 -1.01 4.43
CA ILE A 284 19.87 -0.52 3.10
C ILE A 284 20.31 -1.70 2.25
N GLY A 285 19.78 -1.81 1.03
CA GLY A 285 20.08 -2.90 0.12
C GLY A 285 20.15 -2.47 -1.34
N ASP A 286 20.80 -3.32 -2.13
CA ASP A 286 20.88 -3.19 -3.57
C ASP A 286 19.74 -3.95 -4.24
N LEU A 287 18.82 -3.21 -4.85
CA LEU A 287 17.75 -3.76 -5.66
C LEU A 287 18.15 -3.74 -7.12
N ASN A 288 18.09 -4.92 -7.76
CA ASN A 288 18.22 -5.07 -9.20
C ASN A 288 17.02 -5.86 -9.71
N VAL A 289 16.27 -5.29 -10.65
CA VAL A 289 15.11 -5.90 -11.32
C VAL A 289 15.37 -5.91 -12.81
N GLN A 290 15.01 -7.01 -13.48
CA GLN A 290 15.10 -7.16 -14.93
C GLN A 290 13.88 -7.90 -15.45
N GLY A 291 13.25 -7.36 -16.49
CA GLY A 291 12.13 -7.99 -17.18
C GLY A 291 12.46 -8.35 -18.63
N PRO A 292 11.74 -9.31 -19.24
CA PRO A 292 11.97 -9.79 -20.59
C PRO A 292 11.56 -8.78 -21.68
N CYS A 293 10.72 -7.79 -21.36
CA CYS A 293 10.40 -6.69 -22.26
C CYS A 293 11.50 -5.63 -22.24
N GLY A 294 12.42 -5.66 -21.27
CA GLY A 294 13.54 -4.73 -21.15
C GLY A 294 13.40 -3.73 -20.00
N THR A 295 12.33 -3.82 -19.18
CA THR A 295 12.25 -3.05 -17.94
C THR A 295 13.42 -3.41 -17.04
N ALA A 296 14.06 -2.39 -16.46
CA ALA A 296 15.14 -2.57 -15.52
C ALA A 296 15.03 -1.57 -14.38
N VAL A 297 15.33 -2.03 -13.16
CA VAL A 297 15.44 -1.18 -11.97
C VAL A 297 16.79 -1.42 -11.35
N ARG A 298 17.56 -0.38 -11.12
CA ARG A 298 18.90 -0.49 -10.50
C ARG A 298 19.11 0.63 -9.50
N ASN A 299 19.91 0.34 -8.48
CA ASN A 299 20.48 1.38 -7.65
C ASN A 299 21.46 2.24 -8.49
N PRO A 300 21.30 3.57 -8.52
CA PRO A 300 22.29 4.45 -9.14
C PRO A 300 23.66 4.34 -8.43
N PRO A 301 24.79 4.25 -9.16
CA PRO A 301 26.14 4.15 -8.56
C PRO A 301 26.52 5.30 -7.62
N LEU A 302 25.91 6.48 -7.84
CA LEU A 302 26.09 7.71 -7.05
C LEU A 302 24.75 8.45 -6.95
N GLY A 303 23.72 7.75 -6.48
CA GLY A 303 22.36 8.27 -6.40
C GLY A 303 22.24 9.56 -5.59
N PRO A 304 21.74 10.68 -6.16
CA PRO A 304 21.62 11.93 -5.43
C PRO A 304 20.46 11.96 -4.43
N LEU A 305 19.63 10.91 -4.37
CA LEU A 305 18.34 10.93 -3.64
C LEU A 305 18.34 10.03 -2.41
N LEU A 306 18.64 8.74 -2.60
CA LEU A 306 18.58 7.71 -1.57
C LEU A 306 19.65 6.65 -1.85
N PRO A 307 20.19 5.98 -0.82
CA PRO A 307 21.30 5.04 -0.96
C PRO A 307 20.90 3.68 -1.57
N GLY A 308 19.74 3.58 -2.23
CA GLY A 308 19.17 2.34 -2.73
C GLY A 308 17.81 2.00 -2.13
N PHE A 309 17.54 0.70 -1.96
CA PHE A 309 16.39 0.20 -1.22
C PHE A 309 16.61 0.43 0.27
N VAL A 310 15.68 1.13 0.92
CA VAL A 310 15.69 1.39 2.36
C VAL A 310 14.42 0.81 2.96
N SER A 311 14.54 0.01 4.03
CA SER A 311 13.38 -0.59 4.71
C SER A 311 13.45 -0.47 6.22
N MET A 312 12.43 0.16 6.81
CA MET A 312 12.24 0.42 8.23
C MET A 312 11.34 -0.66 8.86
N GLY A 313 11.86 -1.40 9.84
CA GLY A 313 11.05 -2.34 10.61
C GLY A 313 10.06 -1.63 11.55
N LEU A 314 8.78 -2.00 11.48
CA LEU A 314 7.71 -1.40 12.30
C LEU A 314 7.17 -2.34 13.39
N GLY A 315 7.24 -3.65 13.18
CA GLY A 315 6.71 -4.64 14.12
C GLY A 315 5.99 -5.78 13.41
N SER A 316 5.26 -6.61 14.16
CA SER A 316 4.62 -7.80 13.61
C SER A 316 3.24 -8.05 14.22
N TRP A 317 2.31 -8.55 13.42
CA TRP A 317 1.10 -9.20 13.91
C TRP A 317 1.42 -10.60 14.42
N THR A 318 0.90 -10.93 15.59
CA THR A 318 1.20 -12.19 16.31
C THR A 318 -0.03 -13.07 16.51
N ASN A 319 -1.19 -12.68 16.00
CA ASN A 319 -2.39 -13.50 16.04
C ASN A 319 -2.55 -14.28 14.72
N PRO A 320 -2.42 -15.62 14.72
CA PRO A 320 -2.59 -16.43 13.52
C PRO A 320 -4.07 -16.57 13.09
N SER A 321 -5.03 -16.22 13.94
CA SER A 321 -6.47 -16.41 13.66
C SER A 321 -7.17 -15.19 13.07
N GLN A 322 -6.46 -14.08 12.89
CA GLN A 322 -7.00 -12.82 12.38
C GLN A 322 -6.12 -12.33 11.24
N TYR A 323 -6.72 -11.85 10.15
CA TYR A 323 -5.95 -11.26 9.07
C TYR A 323 -5.09 -10.08 9.58
N PRO A 324 -3.81 -9.96 9.17
CA PRO A 324 -3.13 -10.72 8.10
C PRO A 324 -2.44 -12.04 8.53
N GLY A 325 -2.68 -12.51 9.75
CA GLY A 325 -2.00 -13.66 10.35
C GLY A 325 -0.67 -13.28 11.00
N LEU A 326 0.27 -14.22 11.07
CA LEU A 326 1.61 -14.00 11.60
C LEU A 326 2.48 -13.27 10.58
N GLN A 327 2.40 -11.94 10.56
CA GLN A 327 3.05 -11.12 9.53
C GLN A 327 3.94 -10.04 10.14
N THR A 328 5.17 -9.95 9.65
CA THR A 328 6.09 -8.83 9.90
C THR A 328 5.82 -7.70 8.92
N LEU A 329 5.87 -6.47 9.42
CA LEU A 329 5.58 -5.26 8.68
C LEU A 329 6.77 -4.30 8.67
N ARG A 330 7.08 -3.79 7.48
CA ARG A 330 8.14 -2.81 7.27
C ARG A 330 7.68 -1.74 6.27
N TRP A 331 8.03 -0.49 6.52
CA TRP A 331 7.86 0.58 5.54
C TRP A 331 9.12 0.67 4.68
N ASN A 332 8.99 0.87 3.37
CA ASN A 332 10.16 0.98 2.51
C ASN A 332 10.09 2.19 1.58
N ILE A 333 11.27 2.63 1.17
CA ILE A 333 11.53 3.73 0.24
C ILE A 333 12.77 3.38 -0.58
N GLY A 334 12.88 3.85 -1.80
CA GLY A 334 14.14 3.75 -2.53
C GLY A 334 14.27 4.74 -3.66
N GLY A 335 15.50 4.96 -4.13
CA GLY A 335 15.78 5.81 -5.28
C GLY A 335 16.44 4.97 -6.36
N TYR A 336 15.80 4.87 -7.52
CA TYR A 336 16.24 3.94 -8.57
C TYR A 336 16.39 4.60 -9.93
N ASP A 337 17.26 4.01 -10.72
CA ASP A 337 17.29 4.12 -12.17
C ASP A 337 16.25 3.16 -12.73
N PHE A 338 15.13 3.70 -13.19
CA PHE A 338 14.03 2.95 -13.80
C PHE A 338 14.09 3.09 -15.32
N THR A 339 14.25 1.98 -16.04
CA THR A 339 14.13 1.93 -17.50
C THR A 339 12.69 1.60 -17.87
N ASP A 340 11.95 2.61 -18.32
CA ASP A 340 10.60 2.46 -18.85
C ASP A 340 10.68 2.11 -20.35
N ILE A 341 10.45 0.83 -20.67
CA ILE A 341 10.45 0.37 -22.06
C ILE A 341 9.26 0.89 -22.87
N CYS A 342 8.13 1.17 -22.23
CA CYS A 342 6.94 1.64 -22.90
C CYS A 342 7.09 3.09 -23.40
N LEU A 343 7.91 3.88 -22.71
CA LEU A 343 8.30 5.22 -23.14
C LEU A 343 9.68 5.26 -23.83
N GLY A 344 10.48 4.20 -23.72
CA GLY A 344 11.84 4.14 -24.23
C GLY A 344 12.79 5.10 -23.52
N LEU A 345 12.57 5.35 -22.22
CA LEU A 345 13.31 6.32 -21.43
C LEU A 345 13.83 5.72 -20.11
N GLN A 346 14.99 6.18 -19.67
CA GLN A 346 15.48 5.94 -18.32
C GLN A 346 15.16 7.15 -17.43
N GLN A 347 14.64 6.89 -16.23
CA GLN A 347 14.20 7.90 -15.28
C GLN A 347 14.81 7.62 -13.90
N HIS A 348 15.08 8.68 -13.13
CA HIS A 348 15.53 8.57 -11.75
C HIS A 348 14.35 8.86 -10.83
N GLU A 349 13.84 7.85 -10.12
CA GLU A 349 12.57 7.98 -9.40
C GLU A 349 12.69 7.53 -7.95
N PRO A 350 12.12 8.30 -6.99
CA PRO A 350 11.87 7.80 -5.65
C PRO A 350 10.64 6.89 -5.67
N PHE A 351 10.74 5.77 -4.97
CA PHE A 351 9.69 4.79 -4.75
C PHE A 351 9.33 4.74 -3.27
N TYR A 352 8.05 4.53 -2.97
CA TYR A 352 7.54 4.39 -1.60
C TYR A 352 6.65 3.16 -1.51
N GLY A 353 6.68 2.49 -0.37
CA GLY A 353 6.01 1.21 -0.29
C GLY A 353 6.00 0.52 1.06
N VAL A 354 5.79 -0.78 0.99
CA VAL A 354 5.71 -1.69 2.13
C VAL A 354 6.45 -2.98 1.82
N THR A 355 7.07 -3.55 2.86
CA THR A 355 7.41 -4.97 2.87
C THR A 355 6.55 -5.67 3.91
N THR A 356 5.88 -6.75 3.51
CA THR A 356 5.23 -7.69 4.44
C THR A 356 5.87 -9.06 4.34
N ILE A 357 6.13 -9.72 5.48
CA ILE A 357 6.82 -11.01 5.54
C ILE A 357 5.99 -11.98 6.36
N GLY A 358 5.62 -13.12 5.77
CA GLY A 358 4.71 -14.09 6.37
C GLY A 358 3.25 -13.71 6.17
N GLY A 359 2.42 -13.99 7.18
CA GLY A 359 0.97 -13.90 7.12
C GLY A 359 0.33 -15.24 6.73
N PHE A 360 -0.92 -15.18 6.27
CA PHE A 360 -1.59 -16.36 5.73
C PHE A 360 -0.88 -16.88 4.46
N PRO A 361 -0.80 -18.21 4.27
CA PRO A 361 -0.27 -18.80 3.04
C PRO A 361 -0.94 -18.19 1.81
N ALA A 362 -0.11 -17.67 0.91
CA ALA A 362 -0.55 -16.96 -0.27
C ALA A 362 -0.39 -17.82 -1.53
N SER A 363 -1.27 -17.61 -2.50
CA SER A 363 -1.23 -18.22 -3.82
C SER A 363 -1.53 -17.19 -4.88
N GLN A 364 -0.95 -17.37 -6.08
CA GLN A 364 -1.26 -16.56 -7.23
C GLN A 364 -2.73 -16.67 -7.60
N LEU A 365 -3.26 -15.62 -8.22
CA LEU A 365 -4.52 -15.70 -8.93
C LEU A 365 -4.22 -15.77 -10.43
N VAL A 366 -4.71 -16.81 -11.10
CA VAL A 366 -4.59 -16.96 -12.56
C VAL A 366 -5.99 -16.92 -13.18
N GLY A 367 -6.10 -16.66 -14.49
CA GLY A 367 -7.35 -16.39 -15.24
C GLY A 367 -8.47 -17.46 -15.22
N GLY A 368 -8.45 -18.38 -14.27
CA GLY A 368 -9.52 -19.34 -13.96
C GLY A 368 -9.50 -19.90 -12.53
N GLY A 369 -8.71 -19.34 -11.59
CA GLY A 369 -8.69 -19.78 -10.20
C GLY A 369 -7.36 -19.59 -9.47
N ILE A 370 -7.20 -20.32 -8.37
CA ILE A 370 -6.01 -20.29 -7.51
C ILE A 370 -4.83 -20.96 -8.25
N GLY A 371 -3.76 -20.20 -8.45
CA GLY A 371 -2.48 -20.65 -9.02
C GLY A 371 -1.54 -21.26 -7.97
N GLY A 372 -0.24 -21.27 -8.30
CA GLY A 372 0.81 -21.79 -7.40
C GLY A 372 1.01 -20.96 -6.14
N PRO A 373 1.68 -21.52 -5.10
CA PRO A 373 1.99 -20.79 -3.89
C PRO A 373 2.90 -19.61 -4.20
N LEU A 374 2.64 -18.48 -3.52
CA LEU A 374 3.51 -17.32 -3.51
C LEU A 374 4.51 -17.42 -2.36
N PRO A 375 5.74 -16.93 -2.55
CA PRO A 375 6.66 -16.78 -1.45
C PRO A 375 6.13 -15.84 -0.34
N PRO A 376 6.62 -15.95 0.91
CA PRO A 376 6.03 -15.26 2.06
C PRO A 376 6.39 -13.78 2.13
N THR A 377 7.41 -13.31 1.42
CA THR A 377 7.79 -11.90 1.43
C THR A 377 7.17 -11.18 0.24
N PHE A 378 6.52 -10.06 0.49
CA PHE A 378 5.94 -9.16 -0.51
C PHE A 378 6.58 -7.79 -0.33
N ILE A 379 7.25 -7.29 -1.37
CA ILE A 379 7.78 -5.93 -1.48
C ILE A 379 6.97 -5.21 -2.54
N ASP A 380 6.18 -4.22 -2.14
CA ASP A 380 5.35 -3.41 -3.02
C ASP A 380 5.83 -1.97 -2.97
N GLN A 381 6.16 -1.38 -4.12
CA GLN A 381 6.63 -0.01 -4.21
C GLN A 381 5.99 0.73 -5.37
N VAL A 382 5.71 2.02 -5.19
CA VAL A 382 5.17 2.89 -6.23
C VAL A 382 6.03 4.14 -6.39
N SER A 383 6.29 4.50 -7.64
CA SER A 383 7.09 5.68 -7.93
C SER A 383 6.37 6.99 -7.64
N SER A 384 7.15 8.03 -7.35
CA SER A 384 6.65 9.34 -6.90
C SER A 384 6.81 10.44 -7.94
N GLN A 385 6.47 10.15 -9.19
CA GLN A 385 6.53 11.16 -10.22
C GLN A 385 5.37 12.17 -10.09
N GLN A 386 5.67 13.46 -10.18
CA GLN A 386 4.65 14.46 -10.49
C GLN A 386 4.66 14.78 -11.99
N PHE A 387 3.48 15.16 -12.47
CA PHE A 387 3.19 15.53 -13.86
C PHE A 387 4.33 16.37 -14.46
N ASN A 388 4.79 16.00 -15.66
CA ASN A 388 5.92 16.60 -16.40
C ASN A 388 7.33 16.08 -16.02
N GLY A 389 7.47 14.80 -15.68
CA GLY A 389 8.77 14.12 -15.64
C GLY A 389 9.64 14.40 -14.41
N THR A 390 9.18 15.24 -13.48
CA THR A 390 9.98 15.65 -12.32
C THR A 390 9.67 14.74 -11.12
N PRO A 391 10.66 14.03 -10.57
CA PRO A 391 10.47 13.24 -9.36
C PRO A 391 10.22 14.16 -8.18
N VAL A 392 9.30 13.77 -7.29
CA VAL A 392 9.00 14.55 -6.09
C VAL A 392 9.04 13.70 -4.83
N MET A 393 9.58 14.26 -3.76
CA MET A 393 9.54 13.68 -2.44
C MET A 393 8.67 14.53 -1.52
N ASN A 394 8.17 13.92 -0.44
CA ASN A 394 7.41 14.59 0.62
C ASN A 394 6.18 15.40 0.19
N VAL A 395 5.65 15.14 -1.00
CA VAL A 395 4.32 15.62 -1.41
C VAL A 395 3.48 14.47 -1.95
N PRO A 396 2.15 14.58 -1.92
CA PRO A 396 1.29 13.63 -2.61
C PRO A 396 1.62 13.55 -4.11
N PHE A 397 1.65 12.35 -4.66
CA PHE A 397 2.12 12.07 -6.02
C PHE A 397 1.16 11.13 -6.76
N VAL A 398 1.25 11.09 -8.09
CA VAL A 398 0.54 10.11 -8.92
C VAL A 398 1.56 9.03 -9.27
N GLY A 399 1.36 7.81 -8.77
CA GLY A 399 2.26 6.71 -9.11
C GLY A 399 2.12 6.27 -10.55
N LEU A 400 3.24 6.14 -11.28
CA LEU A 400 3.24 5.61 -12.64
C LEU A 400 3.81 4.19 -12.71
N HIS A 401 4.89 3.94 -11.98
CA HIS A 401 5.56 2.64 -11.97
C HIS A 401 5.29 1.95 -10.64
N ILE A 402 4.89 0.68 -10.68
CA ILE A 402 4.65 -0.15 -9.51
C ILE A 402 5.54 -1.38 -9.59
N LEU A 403 6.29 -1.65 -8.53
CA LEU A 403 7.08 -2.86 -8.34
C LEU A 403 6.33 -3.79 -7.40
N ASN A 404 6.00 -4.99 -7.87
CA ASN A 404 5.37 -6.04 -7.09
C ASN A 404 6.32 -7.23 -7.00
N LEU A 405 7.20 -7.21 -6.02
CA LEU A 405 8.25 -8.22 -5.86
C LEU A 405 7.89 -9.20 -4.74
N ASN A 406 8.19 -10.49 -4.91
CA ASN A 406 7.95 -11.54 -3.90
C ASN A 406 9.15 -12.46 -3.73
N HIS A 407 9.39 -13.05 -2.55
CA HIS A 407 10.42 -14.07 -2.34
C HIS A 407 10.34 -14.88 -1.04
#